data_AF-A0A9Q0S7E0-F1
#
_entry.id   AF-A0A9Q0S7E0-F1
#
_cell.length_a   1.000
_cell.length_b   1.000
_cell.length_c   1.000
_cell.angle_alpha   90.00
_cell.angle_beta   90.00
_cell.angle_gamma   90.00
#
_symmetry.space_group_name_H-M   'P 1'
#
loop_
_entity.id
_entity.type
_entity.pdbx_description
1 polymer ?
#
loop_
_entity_poly.entity_id
_entity_poly.type
_entity_poly.pdbx_seq_one_letter_code
_entity_poly.pdbx_strand_id
1 'polypeptide(L)'
;FDVIATAGEETKNPKKSIPISVILSLFVIFIAYFSMSTVLTMMLPYFEQNENAPLPYAFKKFNWSTAEYIVSFGAIFGLCASLMGSMFPLPRVIYAMSSDGLIFEFMGRINPKFKTPMYGTLLAGLLTGLLAAIFNLTQLVSMMSIGTLLAYSIVAACVLLLRCEFFNVAYSSSIIRWNIFIFSFEVDDNEGQPSYDENTWIGHLWNTKKLKTPTRITSAIVTWTVTLYCVWCLLLGVIITQLEEELSNASWYAILLLTISILLIVVSLTIIKRQPMSSKELSFSVPFVPWLPGISILVNFYLMMMLDSMTWVRFIIWIAIGLVIYFSYGIWHSKERSIVKDALRKDADSSENKVQNIVGMSTDH
;
A
#
# COMPACT_ATOMS: atom_id res chain seq x y z
N PHE A 1 -6.97 5.82 -10.56
CA PHE A 1 -5.75 6.21 -11.31
C PHE A 1 -4.72 5.07 -11.30
N ASP A 2 -4.62 4.34 -10.19
CA ASP A 2 -4.10 2.97 -10.08
C ASP A 2 -4.34 2.05 -11.30
N VAL A 3 -5.55 2.04 -11.88
CA VAL A 3 -5.87 1.24 -13.10
C VAL A 3 -4.92 1.55 -14.27
N ILE A 4 -4.42 2.79 -14.38
CA ILE A 4 -3.47 3.20 -15.42
C ILE A 4 -2.16 2.43 -15.27
N ALA A 5 -1.71 2.16 -14.04
CA ALA A 5 -0.49 1.38 -13.80
C ALA A 5 -0.64 -0.08 -14.23
N THR A 6 -1.85 -0.65 -14.12
CA THR A 6 -2.15 -2.02 -14.58
C THR A 6 -2.04 -2.18 -16.10
N ALA A 7 -2.26 -1.10 -16.86
CA ALA A 7 -2.07 -1.07 -18.31
C ALA A 7 -0.61 -0.75 -18.72
N GLY A 8 0.33 -0.74 -17.76
CA GLY A 8 1.72 -0.39 -18.02
C GLY A 8 2.42 -1.33 -19.01
N GLU A 9 2.08 -2.62 -18.99
CA GLU A 9 2.65 -3.63 -19.90
C GLU A 9 2.27 -3.40 -21.37
N GLU A 10 1.16 -2.72 -21.62
CA GLU A 10 0.66 -2.40 -22.97
C GLU A 10 1.16 -1.04 -23.48
N THR A 11 1.93 -0.32 -22.65
CA THR A 11 2.38 1.03 -22.97
C THR A 11 3.78 1.01 -23.61
N LYS A 12 3.96 1.69 -24.76
CA LYS A 12 5.25 1.73 -25.48
C LYS A 12 6.43 2.32 -24.68
N ASN A 13 6.17 3.23 -23.74
CA ASN A 13 7.17 3.85 -22.87
C ASN A 13 6.64 4.02 -21.42
N PRO A 14 6.54 2.93 -20.64
CA PRO A 14 5.83 2.94 -19.37
C PRO A 14 6.48 3.86 -18.33
N LYS A 15 7.84 3.93 -18.32
CA LYS A 15 8.62 4.78 -17.39
C LYS A 15 8.22 6.26 -17.43
N LYS A 16 7.85 6.78 -18.62
CA LYS A 16 7.47 8.19 -18.80
C LYS A 16 5.97 8.38 -18.92
N SER A 17 5.29 7.50 -19.65
CA SER A 17 3.86 7.64 -19.93
C SER A 17 2.99 7.42 -18.70
N ILE A 18 3.30 6.44 -17.84
CA ILE A 18 2.46 6.14 -16.66
C ILE A 18 2.43 7.33 -15.68
N PRO A 19 3.56 7.92 -15.25
CA PRO A 19 3.53 9.05 -14.32
C PRO A 19 2.80 10.28 -14.90
N ILE A 20 3.04 10.59 -16.18
CA ILE A 20 2.38 11.72 -16.86
C ILE A 20 0.86 11.49 -16.92
N SER A 21 0.42 10.29 -17.29
CA SER A 21 -1.00 9.95 -17.36
C SER A 21 -1.69 10.03 -15.99
N VAL A 22 -1.03 9.57 -14.92
CA VAL A 22 -1.56 9.67 -13.56
C VAL A 22 -1.72 11.13 -13.14
N ILE A 23 -0.70 11.97 -13.32
CA ILE A 23 -0.75 13.39 -12.94
C ILE A 23 -1.79 14.15 -13.77
N LEU A 24 -1.81 13.94 -15.09
CA LEU A 24 -2.73 14.61 -16.00
C LEU A 24 -4.18 14.23 -15.72
N SER A 25 -4.46 12.94 -15.53
CA SER A 25 -5.82 12.47 -15.22
C SER A 25 -6.31 13.01 -13.88
N LEU A 26 -5.47 12.99 -12.84
CA LEU A 26 -5.81 13.58 -11.54
C LEU A 26 -6.08 15.08 -11.63
N PHE A 27 -5.27 15.82 -12.39
CA PHE A 27 -5.44 17.25 -12.58
C PHE A 27 -6.76 17.60 -13.30
N VAL A 28 -7.08 16.86 -14.37
CA VAL A 28 -8.35 17.05 -15.10
C VAL A 28 -9.55 16.73 -14.21
N ILE A 29 -9.48 15.62 -13.45
CA ILE A 29 -10.54 15.24 -12.50
C ILE A 29 -10.69 16.28 -11.39
N PHE A 30 -9.58 16.81 -10.86
CA PHE A 30 -9.59 17.86 -9.85
C PHE A 30 -10.32 19.11 -10.36
N ILE A 31 -9.99 19.60 -11.56
CA ILE A 31 -10.68 20.75 -12.17
C ILE A 31 -12.17 20.45 -12.35
N ALA A 32 -12.50 19.27 -12.86
CA ALA A 32 -13.90 18.88 -13.07
C ALA A 32 -14.67 18.86 -11.75
N TYR A 33 -14.16 18.21 -10.71
CA TYR A 33 -14.82 18.13 -9.39
C TYR A 33 -14.93 19.49 -8.71
N PHE A 34 -13.85 20.29 -8.76
CA PHE A 34 -13.86 21.65 -8.22
C PHE A 34 -14.90 22.52 -8.91
N SER A 35 -14.93 22.48 -10.25
CA SER A 35 -15.87 23.26 -11.05
C SER A 35 -17.31 22.83 -10.81
N MET A 36 -17.58 21.52 -10.80
CA MET A 36 -18.91 20.98 -10.53
C MET A 36 -19.40 21.32 -9.13
N SER A 37 -18.55 21.20 -8.11
CA SER A 37 -18.90 21.57 -6.73
C SER A 37 -19.18 23.08 -6.61
N THR A 38 -18.36 23.92 -7.23
CA THR A 38 -18.52 25.38 -7.23
C THR A 38 -19.83 25.79 -7.92
N VAL A 39 -20.10 25.27 -9.12
CA VAL A 39 -21.31 25.61 -9.88
C VAL A 39 -22.56 25.12 -9.14
N LEU A 40 -22.55 23.91 -8.61
CA LEU A 40 -23.70 23.33 -7.91
C LEU A 40 -24.04 24.12 -6.63
N THR A 41 -23.03 24.51 -5.84
CA THR A 41 -23.23 25.28 -4.60
C THR A 41 -23.63 26.73 -4.87
N MET A 42 -23.22 27.31 -6.01
CA MET A 42 -23.73 28.61 -6.46
C MET A 42 -25.17 28.54 -6.99
N MET A 43 -25.56 27.39 -7.55
CA MET A 43 -26.90 27.20 -8.12
C MET A 43 -27.95 26.88 -7.06
N LEU A 44 -27.63 26.06 -6.06
CA LEU A 44 -28.56 25.67 -5.01
C LEU A 44 -27.85 25.64 -3.64
N PRO A 45 -28.45 26.24 -2.59
CA PRO A 45 -27.90 26.20 -1.24
C PRO A 45 -27.66 24.76 -0.77
N TYR A 46 -26.55 24.53 -0.06
CA TYR A 46 -26.08 23.18 0.29
C TYR A 46 -27.12 22.34 1.07
N PHE A 47 -28.00 23.00 1.84
CA PHE A 47 -29.03 22.35 2.64
C PHE A 47 -30.27 21.91 1.83
N GLU A 48 -30.44 22.38 0.60
CA GLU A 48 -31.55 21.96 -0.28
C GLU A 48 -31.13 20.93 -1.34
N GLN A 49 -29.86 20.54 -1.37
CA GLN A 49 -29.34 19.59 -2.35
C GLN A 49 -29.83 18.17 -2.05
N ASN A 50 -30.13 17.41 -3.10
CA ASN A 50 -30.46 16.00 -2.98
C ASN A 50 -29.18 15.17 -2.84
N GLU A 51 -29.12 14.30 -1.83
CA GLU A 51 -27.95 13.47 -1.55
C GLU A 51 -27.64 12.45 -2.66
N ASN A 52 -28.65 11.89 -3.32
CA ASN A 52 -28.49 10.80 -4.29
C ASN A 52 -28.27 11.32 -5.73
N ALA A 53 -28.90 12.45 -6.08
CA ALA A 53 -28.86 12.99 -7.44
C ALA A 53 -28.84 14.53 -7.43
N PRO A 54 -27.76 15.15 -6.91
CA PRO A 54 -27.74 16.60 -6.65
C PRO A 54 -27.88 17.44 -7.93
N LEU A 55 -27.20 17.03 -9.01
CA LEU A 55 -27.19 17.76 -10.29
C LEU A 55 -28.52 17.69 -11.04
N PRO A 56 -29.10 16.50 -11.33
CA PRO A 56 -30.43 16.43 -11.93
C PRO A 56 -31.49 17.14 -11.10
N TYR A 57 -31.42 16.99 -9.76
CA TYR A 57 -32.35 17.66 -8.86
C TYR A 57 -32.26 19.18 -8.91
N ALA A 58 -31.05 19.73 -9.00
CA ALA A 58 -30.84 21.16 -9.18
C ALA A 58 -31.52 21.65 -10.47
N PHE A 59 -31.31 21.00 -11.62
CA PHE A 59 -31.97 21.41 -12.86
C PHE A 59 -33.49 21.31 -12.80
N LYS A 60 -34.01 20.29 -12.12
CA LYS A 60 -35.45 20.13 -11.90
C LYS A 60 -36.04 21.30 -11.10
N LYS A 61 -35.35 21.79 -10.07
CA LYS A 61 -35.78 22.95 -9.26
C LYS A 61 -35.91 24.24 -10.07
N PHE A 62 -35.06 24.43 -11.07
CA PHE A 62 -35.10 25.57 -11.99
C PHE A 62 -35.96 25.32 -13.24
N ASN A 63 -36.76 24.24 -13.26
CA ASN A 63 -37.59 23.84 -14.41
C ASN A 63 -36.81 23.65 -15.72
N TRP A 64 -35.55 23.22 -15.64
CA TRP A 64 -34.66 22.99 -16.79
C TRP A 64 -34.64 21.52 -17.20
N SER A 65 -35.79 21.00 -17.64
CA SER A 65 -36.00 19.56 -17.91
C SER A 65 -35.06 19.00 -18.99
N THR A 66 -34.71 19.77 -20.02
CA THR A 66 -33.78 19.32 -21.06
C THR A 66 -32.38 19.03 -20.48
N ALA A 67 -31.88 19.90 -19.61
CA ALA A 67 -30.59 19.72 -18.96
C ALA A 67 -30.62 18.54 -17.96
N GLU A 68 -31.72 18.40 -17.20
CA GLU A 68 -31.95 17.27 -16.30
C GLU A 68 -31.81 15.92 -17.04
N TYR A 69 -32.49 15.77 -18.19
CA TYR A 69 -32.42 14.53 -18.97
C TYR A 69 -31.03 14.27 -19.56
N ILE A 70 -30.40 15.29 -20.17
CA ILE A 70 -29.06 15.14 -20.77
C ILE A 70 -28.05 14.68 -19.72
N VAL A 71 -28.05 15.32 -18.54
CA VAL A 71 -27.12 15.00 -17.46
C VAL A 71 -27.42 13.63 -16.87
N SER A 72 -28.70 13.26 -16.72
CA SER A 72 -29.08 11.94 -16.19
C SER A 72 -28.67 10.80 -17.13
N PHE A 73 -28.91 10.93 -18.44
CA PHE A 73 -28.43 9.97 -19.43
C PHE A 73 -26.89 9.90 -19.45
N GLY A 74 -26.22 11.06 -19.44
CA GLY A 74 -24.76 11.13 -19.36
C GLY A 74 -24.20 10.45 -18.12
N ALA A 75 -24.85 10.63 -16.97
CA ALA A 75 -24.46 9.99 -15.71
C ALA A 75 -24.60 8.47 -15.78
N ILE A 76 -25.68 7.93 -16.35
CA ILE A 76 -25.86 6.48 -16.52
C ILE A 76 -24.75 5.89 -17.40
N PHE A 77 -24.50 6.49 -18.58
CA PHE A 77 -23.43 6.03 -19.46
C PHE A 77 -22.04 6.16 -18.82
N GLY A 78 -21.80 7.25 -18.09
CA GLY A 78 -20.55 7.48 -17.36
C GLY A 78 -20.32 6.44 -16.25
N LEU A 79 -21.36 6.10 -15.48
CA LEU A 79 -21.29 5.07 -14.45
C LEU A 79 -21.07 3.68 -15.06
N CYS A 80 -21.72 3.34 -16.18
CA CYS A 80 -21.45 2.11 -16.91
C CYS A 80 -20.00 2.02 -17.42
N ALA A 81 -19.48 3.10 -18.00
CA ALA A 81 -18.08 3.16 -18.46
C ALA A 81 -17.10 3.03 -17.30
N SER A 82 -17.37 3.69 -16.17
CA SER A 82 -16.56 3.58 -14.95
C SER A 82 -16.57 2.16 -14.39
N LEU A 83 -17.72 1.49 -14.37
CA LEU A 83 -17.83 0.09 -13.95
C LEU A 83 -16.97 -0.82 -14.83
N MET A 84 -17.07 -0.70 -16.16
CA MET A 84 -16.21 -1.46 -17.07
C MET A 84 -14.72 -1.18 -16.85
N GLY A 85 -14.34 0.08 -16.63
CA GLY A 85 -12.96 0.46 -16.32
C GLY A 85 -12.45 -0.19 -15.02
N SER A 86 -13.30 -0.27 -13.99
CA SER A 86 -12.94 -0.94 -12.72
C SER A 86 -12.84 -2.46 -12.84
N MET A 87 -13.52 -3.07 -13.82
CA MET A 87 -13.44 -4.51 -14.09
C MET A 87 -12.20 -4.91 -14.89
N PHE A 88 -11.49 -3.95 -15.51
CA PHE A 88 -10.31 -4.25 -16.33
C PHE A 88 -9.15 -4.91 -15.54
N PRO A 89 -8.77 -4.46 -14.33
CA PRO A 89 -7.74 -5.12 -13.53
C PRO A 89 -8.17 -6.46 -12.93
N LEU A 90 -9.47 -6.66 -12.70
CA LEU A 90 -10.00 -7.76 -11.88
C LEU A 90 -9.53 -9.15 -12.36
N PRO A 91 -9.65 -9.53 -13.65
CA PRO A 91 -9.15 -10.82 -14.12
C PRO A 91 -7.64 -10.98 -13.96
N ARG A 92 -6.87 -9.89 -14.14
CA ARG A 92 -5.40 -9.90 -14.04
C ARG A 92 -4.96 -10.17 -12.61
N VAL A 93 -5.60 -9.49 -11.65
CA VAL A 93 -5.32 -9.65 -10.21
C VAL A 93 -5.65 -11.07 -9.76
N ILE A 94 -6.83 -11.59 -10.14
CA ILE A 94 -7.22 -12.97 -9.80
C ILE A 94 -6.25 -13.98 -10.40
N TYR A 95 -5.87 -13.81 -11.66
CA TYR A 95 -4.92 -14.70 -12.32
C TYR A 95 -3.55 -14.67 -11.61
N ALA A 96 -3.00 -13.48 -11.35
CA ALA A 96 -1.72 -13.32 -10.68
C ALA A 96 -1.73 -13.96 -9.28
N MET A 97 -2.72 -13.62 -8.44
CA MET A 97 -2.85 -14.16 -7.09
C MET A 97 -3.04 -15.69 -7.07
N SER A 98 -3.80 -16.23 -8.01
CA SER A 98 -4.02 -17.68 -8.12
C SER A 98 -2.75 -18.38 -8.64
N SER A 99 -2.04 -17.75 -9.58
CA SER A 99 -0.78 -18.29 -10.10
C SER A 99 0.35 -18.30 -9.08
N ASP A 100 0.32 -17.39 -8.10
CA ASP A 100 1.24 -17.35 -6.95
C ASP A 100 0.83 -18.32 -5.83
N GLY A 101 -0.33 -18.97 -5.95
CA GLY A 101 -0.88 -19.89 -4.96
C GLY A 101 -1.47 -19.20 -3.73
N LEU A 102 -1.72 -17.89 -3.77
CA LEU A 102 -2.29 -17.11 -2.66
C LEU A 102 -3.79 -17.35 -2.50
N ILE A 103 -4.50 -17.57 -3.60
CA ILE A 103 -5.92 -17.93 -3.65
C ILE A 103 -6.10 -19.23 -4.42
N PHE A 104 -7.27 -19.85 -4.33
CA PHE A 104 -7.56 -21.15 -4.94
C PHE A 104 -7.17 -21.23 -6.44
N GLU A 105 -6.42 -22.27 -6.82
CA GLU A 105 -5.89 -22.47 -8.18
C GLU A 105 -6.98 -22.50 -9.27
N PHE A 106 -8.17 -23.03 -8.95
CA PHE A 106 -9.27 -23.09 -9.91
C PHE A 106 -9.73 -21.70 -10.37
N MET A 107 -9.51 -20.67 -9.55
CA MET A 107 -9.95 -19.30 -9.82
C MET A 107 -9.12 -18.66 -10.94
N GLY A 108 -7.86 -19.05 -11.09
CA GLY A 108 -6.94 -18.60 -12.15
C GLY A 108 -6.97 -19.44 -13.43
N ARG A 109 -7.78 -20.50 -13.51
CA ARG A 109 -7.84 -21.35 -14.72
C ARG A 109 -8.38 -20.57 -15.93
N ILE A 110 -7.56 -20.48 -16.97
CA ILE A 110 -7.88 -19.77 -18.21
C ILE A 110 -8.80 -20.64 -19.08
N ASN A 111 -9.93 -20.08 -19.52
CA ASN A 111 -10.84 -20.76 -20.44
C ASN A 111 -10.23 -20.80 -21.87
N PRO A 112 -10.22 -21.96 -22.58
CA PRO A 112 -9.66 -22.07 -23.93
C PRO A 112 -10.28 -21.12 -24.95
N LYS A 113 -11.57 -20.78 -24.84
CA LYS A 113 -12.30 -19.93 -25.79
C LYS A 113 -12.12 -18.44 -25.50
N PHE A 114 -12.32 -18.03 -24.24
CA PHE A 114 -12.33 -16.60 -23.85
C PHE A 114 -10.96 -16.07 -23.39
N LYS A 115 -9.94 -16.93 -23.27
CA LYS A 115 -8.57 -16.57 -22.85
C LYS A 115 -8.50 -15.74 -21.57
N THR A 116 -9.47 -15.93 -20.68
CA THR A 116 -9.60 -15.22 -19.40
C THR A 116 -9.97 -16.19 -18.28
N PRO A 117 -9.68 -15.86 -17.01
CA PRO A 117 -10.07 -16.66 -15.85
C PRO A 117 -11.58 -16.55 -15.60
N MET A 118 -12.36 -17.32 -16.37
CA MET A 118 -13.83 -17.23 -16.39
C MET A 118 -14.45 -17.53 -15.01
N TYR A 119 -13.99 -18.59 -14.33
CA TYR A 119 -14.56 -18.96 -13.02
C TYR A 119 -14.28 -17.90 -11.96
N GLY A 120 -13.06 -17.36 -11.94
CA GLY A 120 -12.70 -16.30 -11.01
C GLY A 120 -13.46 -15.00 -11.22
N THR A 121 -13.59 -14.59 -12.49
CA THR A 121 -14.36 -13.38 -12.84
C THR A 121 -15.85 -13.53 -12.53
N LEU A 122 -16.45 -14.68 -12.82
CA LEU A 122 -17.85 -14.97 -12.50
C LEU A 122 -18.10 -14.97 -10.99
N LEU A 123 -17.23 -15.65 -10.21
CA LEU A 123 -17.37 -15.73 -8.77
C LEU A 123 -17.18 -14.37 -8.09
N ALA A 124 -16.19 -13.58 -8.53
CA ALA A 124 -15.97 -12.22 -8.04
C ALA A 124 -17.15 -11.29 -8.40
N GLY A 125 -17.69 -11.40 -9.61
CA GLY A 125 -18.87 -10.65 -10.04
C GLY A 125 -20.13 -11.01 -9.23
N LEU A 126 -20.36 -12.30 -8.99
CA LEU A 126 -21.47 -12.78 -8.16
C LEU A 126 -21.34 -12.27 -6.72
N LEU A 127 -20.14 -12.38 -6.14
CA LEU A 127 -19.86 -11.86 -4.79
C LEU A 127 -20.10 -10.34 -4.74
N THR A 128 -19.63 -9.59 -5.74
CA THR A 128 -19.84 -8.14 -5.82
C THR A 128 -21.32 -7.79 -5.92
N GLY A 129 -22.09 -8.52 -6.75
CA GLY A 129 -23.53 -8.34 -6.86
C GLY A 129 -24.27 -8.65 -5.56
N LEU A 130 -23.86 -9.72 -4.85
CA LEU A 130 -24.41 -10.05 -3.54
C LEU A 130 -24.11 -8.95 -2.50
N LEU A 131 -22.88 -8.43 -2.48
CA LEU A 131 -22.52 -7.34 -1.58
C LEU A 131 -23.31 -6.07 -1.89
N ALA A 132 -23.51 -5.74 -3.17
CA ALA A 132 -24.33 -4.62 -3.59
C ALA A 132 -25.82 -4.77 -3.21
N ALA A 133 -26.32 -6.01 -3.09
CA ALA A 133 -27.69 -6.28 -2.68
C ALA A 133 -27.89 -6.23 -1.15
N ILE A 134 -26.87 -6.58 -0.37
CA ILE A 134 -26.95 -6.67 1.11
C ILE A 134 -26.60 -5.33 1.78
N PHE A 135 -25.64 -4.59 1.23
CA PHE A 135 -25.07 -3.41 1.89
C PHE A 135 -25.57 -2.09 1.25
N ASN A 136 -25.74 -1.06 2.09
CA ASN A 136 -26.11 0.28 1.64
C ASN A 136 -24.91 1.00 0.99
N LEU A 137 -25.18 1.91 0.04
CA LEU A 137 -24.14 2.67 -0.69
C LEU A 137 -23.11 3.31 0.25
N THR A 138 -23.54 4.00 1.30
CA THR A 138 -22.65 4.67 2.27
C THR A 138 -21.69 3.69 2.94
N GLN A 139 -22.15 2.47 3.22
CA GLN A 139 -21.36 1.41 3.82
C GLN A 139 -20.35 0.82 2.83
N LEU A 140 -20.72 0.61 1.56
CA LEU A 140 -19.76 0.17 0.54
C LEU A 140 -18.68 1.24 0.30
N VAL A 141 -19.08 2.51 0.25
CA VAL A 141 -18.15 3.64 0.06
C VAL A 141 -17.18 3.74 1.22
N SER A 142 -17.64 3.58 2.47
CA SER A 142 -16.74 3.63 3.63
C SER A 142 -15.76 2.44 3.64
N MET A 143 -16.22 1.23 3.32
CA MET A 143 -15.36 0.04 3.20
C MET A 143 -14.32 0.17 2.08
N MET A 144 -14.72 0.68 0.90
CA MET A 144 -13.80 0.94 -0.20
C MET A 144 -12.76 1.98 0.19
N SER A 145 -13.18 3.05 0.87
CA SER A 145 -12.32 4.14 1.28
C SER A 145 -11.25 3.68 2.27
N ILE A 146 -11.63 2.96 3.34
CA ILE A 146 -10.64 2.45 4.32
C ILE A 146 -9.62 1.51 3.66
N GLY A 147 -10.08 0.62 2.76
CA GLY A 147 -9.19 -0.28 2.03
C GLY A 147 -8.22 0.46 1.10
N THR A 148 -8.71 1.47 0.38
CA THR A 148 -7.90 2.29 -0.54
C THR A 148 -6.88 3.13 0.22
N LEU A 149 -7.30 3.78 1.31
CA LEU A 149 -6.41 4.58 2.16
C LEU A 149 -5.29 3.72 2.76
N LEU A 150 -5.61 2.53 3.26
CA LEU A 150 -4.63 1.59 3.77
C LEU A 150 -3.67 1.11 2.68
N ALA A 151 -4.17 0.75 1.49
CA ALA A 151 -3.32 0.35 0.38
C ALA A 151 -2.35 1.47 -0.02
N TYR A 152 -2.80 2.72 -0.09
CA TYR A 152 -1.93 3.86 -0.39
C TYR A 152 -0.92 4.14 0.71
N SER A 153 -1.29 3.97 1.98
CA SER A 153 -0.34 4.05 3.10
C SER A 153 0.74 2.97 3.02
N ILE A 154 0.38 1.73 2.67
CA ILE A 154 1.34 0.64 2.46
C ILE A 154 2.28 0.97 1.30
N VAL A 155 1.76 1.41 0.15
CA VAL A 155 2.59 1.78 -1.00
C VAL A 155 3.55 2.93 -0.65
N ALA A 156 3.07 3.96 0.05
CA ALA A 156 3.91 5.07 0.50
C ALA A 156 4.99 4.62 1.50
N ALA A 157 4.66 3.71 2.43
CA ALA A 157 5.63 3.13 3.35
C ALA A 157 6.68 2.30 2.59
N CYS A 158 6.27 1.50 1.61
CA CYS A 158 7.18 0.76 0.74
C CYS A 158 8.16 1.67 0.01
N VAL A 159 7.72 2.83 -0.49
CA VAL A 159 8.63 3.82 -1.11
C VAL A 159 9.69 4.31 -0.12
N LEU A 160 9.34 4.51 1.17
CA LEU A 160 10.30 4.89 2.21
C LEU A 160 11.28 3.76 2.54
N LEU A 161 10.80 2.52 2.61
CA LEU A 161 11.61 1.33 2.90
C LEU A 161 12.59 1.03 1.76
N LEU A 162 12.13 1.06 0.51
CA LEU A 162 12.93 0.77 -0.67
C LEU A 162 14.04 1.81 -0.90
N ARG A 163 13.89 3.03 -0.37
CA ARG A 163 14.89 4.11 -0.50
C ARG A 163 16.26 3.72 0.05
N CYS A 164 16.29 2.96 1.15
CA CYS A 164 17.53 2.58 1.85
C CYS A 164 17.74 1.07 1.84
N GLU A 165 17.11 0.35 0.90
CA GLU A 165 17.25 -1.10 0.81
C GLU A 165 18.70 -1.47 0.47
N PHE A 166 19.31 -2.26 1.36
CA PHE A 166 20.59 -2.90 1.14
C PHE A 166 20.37 -4.16 0.29
N PHE A 167 20.76 -4.12 -0.98
CA PHE A 167 20.64 -5.26 -1.89
C PHE A 167 21.88 -6.15 -1.79
N ASN A 168 21.77 -7.31 -1.17
CA ASN A 168 22.81 -8.34 -1.22
C ASN A 168 22.39 -9.43 -2.21
N VAL A 169 23.15 -9.60 -3.30
CA VAL A 169 22.85 -10.51 -4.43
C VAL A 169 22.80 -11.98 -3.99
N ALA A 170 23.37 -12.33 -2.83
CA ALA A 170 23.56 -13.70 -2.41
C ALA A 170 22.32 -14.44 -1.86
N TYR A 171 21.21 -13.77 -1.49
CA TYR A 171 20.08 -14.46 -0.84
C TYR A 171 18.71 -13.94 -1.31
N SER A 172 18.13 -14.67 -2.26
CA SER A 172 16.86 -14.37 -2.94
C SER A 172 15.65 -15.08 -2.29
N SER A 173 15.47 -15.03 -0.97
CA SER A 173 14.28 -15.65 -0.36
C SER A 173 13.62 -14.83 0.75
N SER A 174 12.29 -14.73 0.66
CA SER A 174 11.43 -13.89 1.50
C SER A 174 11.32 -14.36 2.96
N ILE A 175 11.50 -15.66 3.21
CA ILE A 175 11.37 -16.29 4.53
C ILE A 175 12.66 -16.13 5.34
N ILE A 176 13.82 -16.15 4.68
CA ILE A 176 15.11 -15.86 5.30
C ILE A 176 15.18 -14.36 5.66
N ARG A 177 14.56 -13.47 4.87
CA ARG A 177 14.49 -12.03 5.17
C ARG A 177 13.81 -11.72 6.51
N TRP A 178 12.72 -12.41 6.87
CA TRP A 178 12.04 -12.24 8.17
C TRP A 178 12.81 -12.88 9.33
N ASN A 179 13.32 -14.10 9.15
CA ASN A 179 14.11 -14.77 10.19
C ASN A 179 15.41 -14.02 10.48
N ILE A 180 16.10 -13.50 9.45
CA ILE A 180 17.29 -12.64 9.59
C ILE A 180 16.93 -11.26 10.14
N PHE A 181 15.74 -10.71 9.88
CA PHE A 181 15.32 -9.44 10.47
C PHE A 181 15.17 -9.55 12.00
N ILE A 182 14.61 -10.67 12.49
CA ILE A 182 14.59 -11.01 13.92
C ILE A 182 16.01 -11.33 14.44
N PHE A 183 16.80 -12.11 13.68
CA PHE A 183 18.18 -12.48 14.04
C PHE A 183 19.21 -11.34 13.90
N SER A 184 18.84 -10.18 13.36
CA SER A 184 19.73 -9.01 13.26
C SER A 184 19.95 -8.33 14.61
N PHE A 185 19.35 -8.85 15.69
CA PHE A 185 19.73 -8.53 17.06
C PHE A 185 20.98 -9.31 17.53
N GLU A 186 21.36 -10.41 16.85
CA GLU A 186 22.33 -11.39 17.36
C GLU A 186 23.61 -11.53 16.53
N VAL A 187 23.78 -10.79 15.43
CA VAL A 187 24.96 -10.95 14.55
C VAL A 187 25.77 -9.67 14.48
N ASP A 188 26.79 -9.63 15.34
CA ASP A 188 27.99 -8.81 15.19
C ASP A 188 28.88 -9.49 14.13
N ASP A 189 28.99 -8.93 12.92
CA ASP A 189 29.89 -9.46 11.89
C ASP A 189 31.08 -8.51 11.69
N ASN A 190 32.18 -8.89 12.33
CA ASN A 190 33.54 -8.40 12.16
C ASN A 190 34.15 -8.77 10.80
N GLU A 191 33.58 -8.29 9.69
CA GLU A 191 34.31 -8.28 8.41
C GLU A 191 34.38 -6.88 7.81
N GLY A 192 35.47 -6.17 8.13
CA GLY A 192 36.04 -5.13 7.28
C GLY A 192 35.57 -3.68 7.49
N GLN A 193 35.18 -3.26 8.71
CA GLN A 193 34.93 -1.85 9.04
C GLN A 193 35.86 -1.35 10.17
N PRO A 194 36.30 -0.08 10.16
CA PRO A 194 37.27 0.44 11.12
C PRO A 194 36.68 0.56 12.53
N SER A 195 37.51 0.23 13.52
CA SER A 195 37.37 0.27 14.98
C SER A 195 36.17 1.05 15.55
N TYR A 196 35.36 0.30 16.30
CA TYR A 196 34.12 0.67 16.97
C TYR A 196 34.39 1.40 18.30
N ASP A 197 33.64 2.48 18.53
CA ASP A 197 33.68 3.28 19.77
C ASP A 197 32.25 3.36 20.34
N GLU A 198 32.08 2.98 21.62
CA GLU A 198 30.86 2.42 22.22
C GLU A 198 29.67 3.38 22.42
N ASN A 199 29.74 4.64 21.97
CA ASN A 199 28.60 5.60 22.00
C ASN A 199 27.97 5.87 20.62
N THR A 200 28.02 4.88 19.73
CA THR A 200 27.81 5.03 18.28
C THR A 200 26.35 5.03 17.81
N TRP A 201 25.39 4.52 18.59
CA TRP A 201 24.02 4.24 18.09
C TRP A 201 23.24 5.51 17.66
N ILE A 202 23.31 6.61 18.42
CA ILE A 202 22.72 7.91 18.03
C ILE A 202 23.40 8.47 16.79
N GLY A 203 24.72 8.25 16.66
CA GLY A 203 25.49 8.62 15.49
C GLY A 203 25.03 7.89 14.22
N HIS A 204 24.69 6.60 14.34
CA HIS A 204 24.11 5.80 13.26
C HIS A 204 22.69 6.24 12.90
N LEU A 205 21.85 6.56 13.89
CA LEU A 205 20.49 7.08 13.67
C LEU A 205 20.50 8.39 12.86
N TRP A 206 21.43 9.28 13.18
CA TRP A 206 21.51 10.62 12.60
C TRP A 206 22.46 10.72 11.38
N ASN A 207 23.07 9.60 10.97
CA ASN A 207 24.10 9.49 9.94
C ASN A 207 25.18 10.58 10.08
N THR A 208 25.70 10.77 11.29
CA THR A 208 26.68 11.85 11.60
C THR A 208 27.96 11.73 10.77
N LYS A 209 28.34 10.52 10.38
CA LYS A 209 29.53 10.23 9.56
C LYS A 209 29.29 10.35 8.04
N LYS A 210 28.09 10.77 7.58
CA LYS A 210 27.72 10.98 6.16
C LYS A 210 28.11 9.79 5.26
N LEU A 211 27.73 8.58 5.66
CA LEU A 211 27.92 7.39 4.83
C LEU A 211 27.19 7.58 3.50
N LYS A 212 27.82 7.20 2.39
CA LYS A 212 27.29 7.36 1.02
C LYS A 212 26.55 6.12 0.51
N THR A 213 26.85 4.95 1.07
CA THR A 213 26.28 3.67 0.65
C THR A 213 25.43 3.08 1.77
N PRO A 214 24.25 2.49 1.45
CA PRO A 214 23.46 1.80 2.45
C PRO A 214 24.23 0.58 2.96
N THR A 215 24.13 0.34 4.27
CA THR A 215 24.60 -0.86 4.98
C THR A 215 23.41 -1.59 5.61
N ARG A 216 23.59 -2.85 6.02
CA ARG A 216 22.55 -3.64 6.71
C ARG A 216 21.95 -2.90 7.91
N ILE A 217 22.78 -2.25 8.72
CA ILE A 217 22.37 -1.46 9.90
C ILE A 217 21.49 -0.27 9.48
N THR A 218 21.89 0.50 8.46
CA THR A 218 21.07 1.64 7.99
C THR A 218 19.71 1.21 7.45
N SER A 219 19.63 0.05 6.78
CA SER A 219 18.36 -0.50 6.28
C SER A 219 17.42 -0.94 7.42
N ALA A 220 17.98 -1.51 8.49
CA ALA A 220 17.22 -1.87 9.69
C ALA A 220 16.72 -0.62 10.43
N ILE A 221 17.56 0.40 10.61
CA ILE A 221 17.18 1.69 11.21
C ILE A 221 16.02 2.32 10.46
N VAL A 222 16.08 2.36 9.12
CA VAL A 222 15.00 2.93 8.30
C VAL A 222 13.71 2.13 8.45
N THR A 223 13.79 0.80 8.47
CA THR A 223 12.61 -0.05 8.69
C THR A 223 11.93 0.25 10.03
N TRP A 224 12.69 0.26 11.12
CA TRP A 224 12.17 0.58 12.45
C TRP A 224 11.67 2.02 12.56
N THR A 225 12.34 2.97 11.91
CA THR A 225 11.91 4.38 11.92
C THR A 225 10.61 4.55 11.13
N VAL A 226 10.42 3.83 10.02
CA VAL A 226 9.18 3.88 9.22
C VAL A 226 8.02 3.21 9.96
N THR A 227 8.25 2.07 10.64
CA THR A 227 7.19 1.44 11.45
C THR A 227 6.79 2.32 12.62
N LEU A 228 7.76 2.90 13.33
CA LEU A 228 7.54 3.85 14.42
C LEU A 228 6.85 5.13 13.92
N TYR A 229 7.21 5.64 12.73
CA TYR A 229 6.51 6.75 12.08
C TYR A 229 5.03 6.44 11.85
N CYS A 230 4.70 5.25 11.33
CA CYS A 230 3.31 4.82 11.14
C CYS A 230 2.55 4.77 12.46
N VAL A 231 3.17 4.27 13.54
CA VAL A 231 2.58 4.25 14.89
C VAL A 231 2.28 5.67 15.38
N TRP A 232 3.23 6.61 15.25
CA TRP A 232 2.98 8.00 15.66
C TRP A 232 1.89 8.68 14.83
N CYS A 233 1.80 8.39 13.53
CA CYS A 233 0.72 8.92 12.70
C CYS A 233 -0.66 8.37 13.12
N LEU A 234 -0.75 7.08 13.48
CA LEU A 234 -1.97 6.49 14.03
C LEU A 234 -2.33 7.11 15.39
N LEU A 235 -1.36 7.25 16.30
CA LEU A 235 -1.55 7.88 17.61
C LEU A 235 -2.00 9.34 17.48
N LEU A 236 -1.38 10.10 16.58
CA LEU A 236 -1.81 11.48 16.27
C LEU A 236 -3.26 11.49 15.80
N GLY A 237 -3.63 10.59 14.88
CA GLY A 237 -5.01 10.47 14.40
C GLY A 237 -5.99 10.19 15.53
N VAL A 238 -5.66 9.27 16.43
CA VAL A 238 -6.50 8.93 17.61
C VAL A 238 -6.60 10.12 18.58
N ILE A 239 -5.51 10.84 18.83
CA ILE A 239 -5.54 12.03 19.70
C ILE A 239 -6.46 13.09 19.11
N ILE A 240 -6.38 13.34 17.80
CA ILE A 240 -7.21 14.37 17.16
C ILE A 240 -8.70 14.00 17.22
N THR A 241 -9.06 12.72 17.03
CA THR A 241 -10.48 12.32 16.96
C THR A 241 -11.10 12.00 18.31
N GLN A 242 -10.35 11.42 19.26
CA GLN A 242 -10.88 11.02 20.57
C GLN A 242 -10.79 12.13 21.62
N LEU A 243 -9.82 13.05 21.50
CA LEU A 243 -9.64 14.17 22.43
C LEU A 243 -10.13 15.50 21.83
N GLU A 244 -11.09 15.49 20.89
CA GLU A 244 -11.60 16.70 20.25
C GLU A 244 -12.19 17.69 21.28
N GLU A 245 -13.01 17.21 22.21
CA GLU A 245 -13.61 18.04 23.28
C GLU A 245 -12.54 18.62 24.22
N GLU A 246 -11.56 17.80 24.60
CA GLU A 246 -10.46 18.18 25.48
C GLU A 246 -9.51 19.19 24.82
N LEU A 247 -9.29 19.05 23.51
CA LEU A 247 -8.52 20.00 22.71
C LEU A 247 -9.26 21.33 22.56
N SER A 248 -10.59 21.29 22.39
CA SER A 248 -11.46 22.47 22.37
C SER A 248 -11.43 23.23 23.70
N ASN A 249 -11.42 22.49 24.82
CA ASN A 249 -11.27 23.04 26.18
C ASN A 249 -9.84 23.48 26.52
N ALA A 250 -8.90 23.38 25.57
CA ALA A 250 -7.48 23.72 25.72
C ALA A 250 -6.82 23.05 26.94
N SER A 251 -7.17 21.78 27.21
CA SER A 251 -6.58 21.04 28.30
C SER A 251 -5.07 20.82 28.05
N TRP A 252 -4.26 21.14 29.05
CA TRP A 252 -2.80 21.19 28.89
C TRP A 252 -2.20 19.85 28.47
N TYR A 253 -2.75 18.74 28.97
CA TYR A 253 -2.26 17.39 28.67
C TYR A 253 -2.58 16.97 27.23
N ALA A 254 -3.75 17.36 26.69
CA ALA A 254 -4.12 17.08 25.30
C ALA A 254 -3.20 17.84 24.33
N ILE A 255 -2.93 19.13 24.60
CA ILE A 255 -2.00 19.94 23.82
C ILE A 255 -0.58 19.38 23.90
N LEU A 256 -0.14 18.95 25.09
CA LEU A 256 1.16 18.33 25.29
C LEU A 256 1.29 17.02 24.49
N LEU A 257 0.30 16.14 24.54
CA LEU A 257 0.31 14.88 23.79
C LEU A 257 0.32 15.11 22.27
N LEU A 258 -0.45 16.10 21.80
CA LEU A 258 -0.49 16.49 20.39
C LEU A 258 0.86 17.04 19.92
N THR A 259 1.46 17.95 20.69
CA THR A 259 2.76 18.55 20.35
C THR A 259 3.89 17.51 20.37
N ILE A 260 3.90 16.59 21.35
CA ILE A 260 4.86 15.48 21.39
C ILE A 260 4.70 14.58 20.17
N SER A 261 3.48 14.20 19.81
CA SER A 261 3.22 13.33 18.66
C SER A 261 3.69 13.96 17.34
N ILE A 262 3.42 15.25 17.15
CA ILE A 262 3.92 16.00 15.97
C ILE A 262 5.45 16.06 15.95
N LEU A 263 6.09 16.32 17.10
CA LEU A 263 7.54 16.36 17.20
C LEU A 263 8.15 15.00 16.80
N LEU A 264 7.58 13.89 17.29
CA LEU A 264 8.07 12.54 16.99
C LEU A 264 7.91 12.17 15.51
N ILE A 265 6.82 12.60 14.87
CA ILE A 265 6.60 12.47 13.41
C ILE A 265 7.69 13.22 12.65
N VAL A 266 7.93 14.49 13.01
CA VAL A 266 8.96 15.31 12.36
C VAL A 266 10.36 14.71 12.56
N VAL A 267 10.69 14.29 13.77
CA VAL A 267 11.97 13.63 14.09
C VAL A 267 12.14 12.37 13.24
N SER A 268 11.13 11.51 13.17
CA SER A 268 11.17 10.29 12.36
C SER A 268 11.42 10.59 10.87
N LEU A 269 10.75 11.58 10.29
CA LEU A 269 10.99 11.99 8.89
C LEU A 269 12.39 12.58 8.69
N THR A 270 12.90 13.35 9.65
CA THR A 270 14.26 13.91 9.56
C THR A 270 15.33 12.83 9.65
N ILE A 271 15.12 11.79 10.47
CA ILE A 271 15.99 10.61 10.54
C ILE A 271 16.00 9.91 9.17
N ILE A 272 14.83 9.60 8.62
CA ILE A 272 14.72 8.96 7.29
C ILE A 272 15.39 9.82 6.21
N LYS A 273 15.26 11.15 6.27
CA LYS A 273 15.91 12.06 5.31
C LYS A 273 17.44 11.93 5.32
N ARG A 274 18.04 11.79 6.51
CA ARG A 274 19.50 11.76 6.73
C ARG A 274 20.16 10.44 6.34
N GLN A 275 19.39 9.36 6.21
CA GLN A 275 19.92 8.05 5.85
C GLN A 275 20.38 8.00 4.37
N PRO A 276 21.42 7.21 4.05
CA PRO A 276 21.99 7.11 2.70
C PRO A 276 20.99 6.49 1.72
N MET A 277 21.00 7.01 0.49
CA MET A 277 20.12 6.53 -0.58
C MET A 277 20.75 5.35 -1.32
N SER A 278 19.94 4.33 -1.63
CA SER A 278 20.35 3.23 -2.50
C SER A 278 20.61 3.74 -3.93
N SER A 279 21.69 3.27 -4.56
CA SER A 279 22.10 3.66 -5.91
C SER A 279 21.33 2.96 -7.02
N LYS A 280 20.34 2.12 -6.68
CA LYS A 280 19.56 1.35 -7.66
C LYS A 280 18.55 2.26 -8.35
N GLU A 281 18.62 2.35 -9.68
CA GLU A 281 17.62 3.07 -10.48
C GLU A 281 16.26 2.36 -10.39
N LEU A 282 15.33 2.96 -9.65
CA LEU A 282 13.94 2.51 -9.62
C LEU A 282 13.26 2.87 -10.96
N SER A 283 12.40 1.99 -11.47
CA SER A 283 11.60 2.26 -12.69
C SER A 283 10.75 3.54 -12.58
N PHE A 284 10.39 3.91 -11.35
CA PHE A 284 9.68 5.15 -11.03
C PHE A 284 10.31 5.81 -9.81
N SER A 285 10.72 7.06 -9.94
CA SER A 285 11.26 7.86 -8.84
C SER A 285 10.22 8.89 -8.40
N VAL A 286 9.88 8.88 -7.12
CA VAL A 286 8.98 9.85 -6.51
C VAL A 286 9.77 11.12 -6.15
N PRO A 287 9.33 12.32 -6.54
CA PRO A 287 10.00 13.56 -6.13
C PRO A 287 9.78 13.83 -4.63
N PHE A 288 10.69 14.57 -3.99
CA PHE A 288 10.59 15.02 -2.60
C PHE A 288 10.47 13.91 -1.52
N VAL A 289 10.98 12.71 -1.78
CA VAL A 289 11.14 11.66 -0.76
C VAL A 289 12.14 12.14 0.31
N PRO A 290 11.85 12.02 1.62
CA PRO A 290 10.77 11.24 2.26
C PRO A 290 9.49 12.01 2.60
N TRP A 291 9.43 13.31 2.32
CA TRP A 291 8.33 14.17 2.77
C TRP A 291 7.00 13.84 2.11
N LEU A 292 6.99 13.66 0.78
CA LEU A 292 5.76 13.41 0.04
C LEU A 292 5.09 12.07 0.43
N PRO A 293 5.79 10.93 0.48
CA PRO A 293 5.22 9.70 1.04
C PRO A 293 4.83 9.81 2.52
N GLY A 294 5.63 10.55 3.32
CA GLY A 294 5.32 10.78 4.73
C GLY A 294 3.98 11.51 4.93
N ILE A 295 3.80 12.64 4.24
CA ILE A 295 2.54 13.42 4.27
C ILE A 295 1.38 12.56 3.79
N SER A 296 1.56 11.74 2.75
CA SER A 296 0.53 10.82 2.27
C SER A 296 0.07 9.83 3.34
N ILE A 297 1.00 9.21 4.09
CA ILE A 297 0.66 8.28 5.17
C ILE A 297 -0.10 9.02 6.29
N LEU A 298 0.37 10.21 6.66
CA LEU A 298 -0.26 11.02 7.72
C LEU A 298 -1.71 11.37 7.35
N VAL A 299 -1.93 11.90 6.15
CA VAL A 299 -3.27 12.27 5.67
C VAL A 299 -4.17 11.04 5.57
N ASN A 300 -3.64 9.92 5.06
CA ASN A 300 -4.43 8.69 4.95
C ASN A 300 -4.86 8.16 6.32
N PHE A 301 -3.96 8.12 7.31
CA PHE A 301 -4.33 7.67 8.66
C PHE A 301 -5.27 8.64 9.36
N TYR A 302 -5.09 9.95 9.19
CA TYR A 302 -6.05 10.94 9.67
C TYR A 302 -7.44 10.70 9.09
N LEU A 303 -7.55 10.54 7.77
CA LEU A 303 -8.83 10.24 7.12
C LEU A 303 -9.41 8.92 7.61
N MET A 304 -8.59 7.88 7.78
CA MET A 304 -9.04 6.59 8.33
C MET A 304 -9.61 6.72 9.75
N MET A 305 -9.09 7.63 10.58
CA MET A 305 -9.60 7.88 11.93
C MET A 305 -10.91 8.67 11.95
N MET A 306 -11.23 9.41 10.89
CA MET A 306 -12.53 10.08 10.73
C MET A 306 -13.65 9.14 10.25
N LEU A 307 -13.34 7.90 9.86
CA LEU A 307 -14.36 6.93 9.46
C LEU A 307 -15.10 6.34 10.67
N ASP A 308 -16.37 6.03 10.46
CA ASP A 308 -17.24 5.43 11.47
C ASP A 308 -16.68 4.10 12.04
N SER A 309 -16.87 3.88 13.34
CA SER A 309 -16.39 2.70 14.06
C SER A 309 -16.89 1.38 13.46
N MET A 310 -18.11 1.34 12.90
CA MET A 310 -18.61 0.12 12.23
C MET A 310 -17.82 -0.19 10.97
N THR A 311 -17.24 0.81 10.31
CA THR A 311 -16.38 0.60 9.14
C THR A 311 -15.11 -0.14 9.53
N TRP A 312 -14.50 0.20 10.67
CA TRP A 312 -13.35 -0.51 11.22
C TRP A 312 -13.66 -1.97 11.56
N VAL A 313 -14.81 -2.22 12.20
CA VAL A 313 -15.25 -3.59 12.50
C VAL A 313 -15.39 -4.41 11.21
N ARG A 314 -16.09 -3.87 10.20
CA ARG A 314 -16.26 -4.52 8.89
C ARG A 314 -14.92 -4.80 8.23
N PHE A 315 -14.01 -3.82 8.26
CA PHE A 315 -12.67 -3.95 7.69
C PHE A 315 -11.85 -5.06 8.36
N ILE A 316 -11.86 -5.12 9.69
CA ILE A 316 -11.17 -6.18 10.46
C ILE A 316 -11.74 -7.56 10.12
N ILE A 317 -13.07 -7.69 9.99
CA ILE A 317 -13.71 -8.95 9.57
C ILE A 317 -13.22 -9.39 8.20
N TRP A 318 -13.14 -8.48 7.22
CA TRP A 318 -12.64 -8.79 5.87
C TRP A 318 -11.17 -9.19 5.87
N ILE A 319 -10.33 -8.51 6.65
CA ILE A 319 -8.93 -8.91 6.82
C ILE A 319 -8.86 -10.31 7.45
N ALA A 320 -9.65 -10.59 8.49
CA ALA A 320 -9.67 -11.89 9.14
C ALA A 320 -10.07 -13.00 8.17
N ILE A 321 -11.10 -12.79 7.33
CA ILE A 321 -11.49 -13.75 6.28
C ILE A 321 -10.33 -13.96 5.30
N GLY A 322 -9.68 -12.90 4.83
CA GLY A 322 -8.53 -13.00 3.94
C GLY A 322 -7.36 -13.76 4.55
N LEU A 323 -7.06 -13.51 5.83
CA LEU A 323 -6.03 -14.23 6.58
C LEU A 323 -6.38 -15.70 6.77
N VAL A 324 -7.64 -16.03 7.06
CA VAL A 324 -8.10 -17.43 7.16
C VAL A 324 -7.87 -18.16 5.83
N ILE A 325 -8.21 -17.55 4.70
CA ILE A 325 -7.96 -18.13 3.37
C ILE A 325 -6.45 -18.32 3.15
N TYR A 326 -5.64 -17.33 3.51
CA TYR A 326 -4.19 -17.38 3.38
C TYR A 326 -3.56 -18.49 4.24
N PHE A 327 -3.92 -18.59 5.52
CA PHE A 327 -3.35 -19.60 6.43
C PHE A 327 -3.86 -21.02 6.16
N SER A 328 -5.11 -21.17 5.71
CA SER A 328 -5.68 -22.48 5.38
C SER A 328 -5.19 -23.03 4.04
N TYR A 329 -5.13 -22.19 3.01
CA TYR A 329 -4.78 -22.61 1.65
C TYR A 329 -3.45 -22.01 1.16
N GLY A 330 -3.32 -20.68 1.23
CA GLY A 330 -2.24 -19.92 0.61
C GLY A 330 -0.84 -20.33 1.08
N ILE A 331 -0.63 -20.52 2.38
CA ILE A 331 0.68 -20.88 2.95
C ILE A 331 1.16 -22.27 2.52
N TRP A 332 0.25 -23.16 2.15
CA TRP A 332 0.56 -24.52 1.71
C TRP A 332 0.81 -24.62 0.20
N HIS A 333 0.17 -23.76 -0.58
CA HIS A 333 0.21 -23.80 -2.04
C HIS A 333 1.06 -22.68 -2.67
N SER A 334 1.58 -21.74 -1.88
CA SER A 334 2.39 -20.64 -2.40
C SER A 334 3.70 -21.12 -3.03
N LYS A 335 3.96 -20.68 -4.26
CA LYS A 335 5.20 -20.98 -5.00
C LYS A 335 6.47 -20.48 -4.32
N GLU A 336 6.36 -19.41 -3.54
CA GLU A 336 7.50 -18.89 -2.77
C GLU A 336 8.02 -19.95 -1.79
N ARG A 337 7.11 -20.72 -1.17
CA ARG A 337 7.48 -21.81 -0.27
C ARG A 337 8.19 -22.94 -1.00
N SER A 338 7.76 -23.29 -2.22
CA SER A 338 8.44 -24.33 -3.01
C SER A 338 9.85 -23.88 -3.42
N ILE A 339 10.01 -22.61 -3.84
CA ILE A 339 11.32 -22.05 -4.17
C ILE A 339 12.27 -22.13 -2.97
N VAL A 340 11.78 -21.75 -1.78
CA VAL A 340 12.57 -21.85 -0.54
C VAL A 340 12.94 -23.30 -0.22
N LYS A 341 11.99 -24.23 -0.34
CA LYS A 341 12.25 -25.66 -0.09
C LYS A 341 13.29 -26.23 -1.06
N ASP A 342 13.23 -25.83 -2.32
CA ASP A 342 14.18 -26.26 -3.35
C ASP A 342 15.57 -25.64 -3.14
N ALA A 343 15.65 -24.39 -2.70
CA ALA A 343 16.90 -23.73 -2.34
C ALA A 343 17.56 -24.42 -1.13
N LEU A 344 16.80 -24.67 -0.07
CA LEU A 344 17.30 -25.37 1.12
C LEU A 344 17.77 -26.80 0.80
N ARG A 345 17.09 -27.49 -0.11
CA ARG A 345 17.50 -28.82 -0.57
C ARG A 345 18.83 -28.78 -1.34
N LYS A 346 19.01 -27.80 -2.24
CA LYS A 346 20.27 -27.62 -2.98
C LYS A 346 21.45 -27.29 -2.05
N ASP A 347 21.23 -26.48 -1.02
CA ASP A 347 22.26 -26.18 -0.03
C ASP A 347 22.64 -27.42 0.80
N ALA A 348 21.65 -28.23 1.19
CA ALA A 348 21.89 -29.50 1.88
C ALA A 348 22.70 -30.47 0.99
N ASP A 349 22.29 -30.69 -0.26
CA ASP A 349 23.01 -31.56 -1.20
C ASP A 349 24.44 -31.05 -1.49
N SER A 350 24.64 -29.73 -1.56
CA SER A 350 25.99 -29.14 -1.73
C SER A 350 26.87 -29.36 -0.51
N SER A 351 26.31 -29.29 0.69
CA SER A 351 27.05 -29.51 1.93
C SER A 351 27.44 -30.98 2.11
N GLU A 352 26.55 -31.92 1.78
CA GLU A 352 26.85 -33.36 1.79
C GLU A 352 27.94 -33.73 0.78
N ASN A 353 27.88 -33.20 -0.45
CA ASN A 353 28.93 -33.41 -1.45
C ASN A 353 30.30 -32.85 -1.02
N LYS A 354 30.31 -31.74 -0.28
CA LYS A 354 31.54 -31.15 0.26
C LYS A 354 32.15 -32.03 1.35
N VAL A 355 31.32 -32.61 2.22
CA VAL A 355 31.75 -33.56 3.26
C VAL A 355 32.26 -34.86 2.64
N GLN A 356 31.58 -35.42 1.64
CA GLN A 356 32.02 -36.64 0.96
C GLN A 356 33.36 -36.45 0.23
N ASN A 357 33.61 -35.31 -0.41
CA ASN A 357 34.90 -35.02 -1.04
C ASN A 357 36.04 -34.89 -0.03
N ILE A 358 35.78 -34.34 1.17
CA ILE A 358 36.78 -34.24 2.25
C ILE A 358 37.07 -35.62 2.83
N VAL A 359 36.04 -36.46 3.01
CA VAL A 359 36.20 -37.84 3.51
C VAL A 359 36.91 -38.72 2.48
N GLY A 360 36.61 -38.57 1.19
CA GLY A 360 37.28 -39.30 0.10
C GLY A 360 38.76 -38.94 -0.06
N MET A 361 39.15 -37.67 0.16
CA MET A 361 40.56 -37.27 0.18
C MET A 361 41.32 -37.77 1.42
N SER A 362 40.63 -38.10 2.51
CA SER A 362 41.26 -38.61 3.74
C SER A 362 41.56 -40.12 3.70
N THR A 363 41.00 -40.87 2.75
CA THR A 363 41.17 -42.33 2.64
C THR A 363 42.26 -42.76 1.64
N ASP A 364 42.89 -41.82 0.93
CA ASP A 364 43.91 -42.09 -0.10
C ASP A 364 45.37 -41.84 0.39
N HIS A 365 45.62 -41.88 1.70
CA HIS A 365 46.97 -41.76 2.29
C HIS A 365 47.47 -43.00 3.02
#